data_AF-A0A518BQV8-F1
#
_entry.id   AF-A0A518BQV8-F1
#
_cell.length_a   1.000
_cell.length_b   1.000
_cell.length_c   1.000
_cell.angle_alpha   90.00
_cell.angle_beta   90.00
_cell.angle_gamma   90.00
#
_symmetry.space_group_name_H-M   'P 1'
#
loop_
_entity.id
_entity.type
_entity.pdbx_description
1 polymer ?
#
loop_
_entity_poly.entity_id
_entity_poly.type
_entity_poly.pdbx_seq_one_letter_code
_entity_poly.pdbx_strand_id
1 'polypeptide(L)'
;MQPALFLPDLPLPDTAYRPGHSGRPSPEFDAQLPCPRGDDWRACRPYLRGIDLYNHGFPWEAHEVWESIWHTARRDPELARQASLLRGLIQLAAVRVLLRDGRPRGAERVAGRARRNFERLRETQLWGLDAAQLERVAARLAEGETTTTPPLDPR
;
A
#
# COMPACT_ATOMS: atom_id res chain seq x y z
N MET A 1 9.83 -12.14 -11.89
CA MET A 1 10.87 -12.11 -10.84
C MET A 1 10.38 -11.12 -9.78
N GLN A 2 10.30 -11.52 -8.51
CA GLN A 2 9.89 -10.59 -7.44
C GLN A 2 11.06 -9.62 -7.13
N PRO A 3 10.78 -8.36 -6.81
CA PRO A 3 11.83 -7.38 -6.47
C PRO A 3 12.53 -7.77 -5.17
N ALA A 4 13.78 -7.31 -4.99
CA ALA A 4 14.50 -7.51 -3.73
C ALA A 4 13.79 -6.82 -2.56
N LEU A 5 14.00 -7.34 -1.34
CA LEU A 5 13.47 -6.74 -0.12
C LEU A 5 14.21 -5.45 0.23
N PHE A 6 13.45 -4.43 0.62
CA PHE A 6 13.98 -3.20 1.20
C PHE A 6 14.43 -3.40 2.65
N LEU A 7 13.75 -4.28 3.40
CA LEU A 7 14.08 -4.65 4.77
C LEU A 7 14.39 -6.16 4.88
N PRO A 8 15.58 -6.60 4.44
CA PRO A 8 15.95 -8.02 4.46
C PRO A 8 16.08 -8.60 5.88
N ASP A 9 16.20 -7.74 6.90
CA ASP A 9 16.23 -8.10 8.31
C ASP A 9 14.84 -8.45 8.88
N LEU A 10 13.75 -8.10 8.18
CA LEU A 10 12.39 -8.45 8.55
C LEU A 10 11.85 -9.54 7.62
N PRO A 11 11.76 -10.81 8.06
CA PRO A 11 11.28 -11.89 7.21
C PRO A 11 9.85 -11.64 6.75
N LEU A 12 9.50 -12.15 5.56
CA LEU A 12 8.10 -12.15 5.11
C LEU A 12 7.28 -13.15 5.94
N PRO A 13 5.97 -12.93 6.11
CA PRO A 13 5.10 -13.90 6.78
C PRO A 13 5.05 -15.22 6.03
N ASP A 14 4.87 -16.32 6.76
CA ASP A 14 4.75 -17.66 6.15
C ASP A 14 3.47 -17.81 5.32
N THR A 15 2.40 -17.10 5.68
CA THR A 15 1.10 -17.18 5.00
C THR A 15 0.43 -15.83 4.98
N ALA A 16 -0.11 -15.44 3.82
CA ALA A 16 -0.90 -14.23 3.69
C ALA A 16 -2.26 -14.38 4.41
N TYR A 17 -2.59 -13.41 5.24
CA TYR A 17 -3.84 -13.36 5.96
C TYR A 17 -5.02 -13.21 4.99
N ARG A 18 -6.06 -14.00 5.26
CA ARG A 18 -7.33 -14.01 4.55
C ARG A 18 -8.47 -13.96 5.56
N PRO A 19 -9.19 -12.84 5.66
CA PRO A 19 -10.33 -12.72 6.57
C PRO A 19 -11.30 -13.90 6.41
N GLY A 20 -11.64 -14.55 7.53
CA GLY A 20 -12.56 -15.70 7.55
C GLY A 20 -11.98 -17.03 7.05
N HIS A 21 -10.71 -17.09 6.64
CA HIS A 21 -10.08 -18.30 6.11
C HIS A 21 -8.78 -18.68 6.82
N SER A 22 -7.97 -17.70 7.25
CA SER A 22 -6.77 -17.92 8.04
C SER A 22 -7.01 -17.66 9.53
N GLY A 23 -6.14 -18.20 10.38
CA GLY A 23 -6.08 -17.86 11.80
C GLY A 23 -5.75 -16.38 12.03
N ARG A 24 -5.82 -15.93 13.29
CA ARG A 24 -5.53 -14.54 13.69
C ARG A 24 -4.16 -14.09 13.11
N PRO A 25 -4.06 -12.88 12.54
CA PRO A 25 -2.79 -12.38 12.03
C PRO A 25 -1.77 -12.18 13.14
N SER A 26 -0.47 -12.17 12.79
CA SER A 26 0.62 -11.97 13.75
C SER A 26 0.47 -10.63 14.48
N PRO A 27 0.69 -10.56 15.81
CA PRO A 27 0.70 -9.29 16.56
C PRO A 27 1.75 -8.29 16.07
N GLU A 28 2.72 -8.71 15.25
CA GLU A 28 3.71 -7.80 14.67
C GLU A 28 3.09 -6.70 13.81
N PHE A 29 1.91 -6.94 13.23
CA PHE A 29 1.17 -5.95 12.45
C PHE A 29 0.43 -4.93 13.33
N ASP A 30 0.31 -5.21 14.63
CA ASP A 30 -0.15 -4.25 15.65
C ASP A 30 1.00 -3.32 16.11
N ALA A 31 2.26 -3.68 15.85
CA ALA A 31 3.43 -2.95 16.33
C ALA A 31 3.77 -1.73 15.46
N GLN A 32 3.96 -0.57 16.10
CA GLN A 32 4.38 0.65 15.40
C GLN A 32 5.89 0.64 15.17
N LEU A 33 6.28 0.50 13.90
CA LEU A 33 7.67 0.73 13.48
C LEU A 33 7.96 2.24 13.39
N PRO A 34 9.22 2.67 13.59
CA PRO A 34 9.56 4.09 13.51
C PRO A 34 9.48 4.61 12.07
N CYS A 35 8.88 5.77 11.89
CA CYS A 35 8.87 6.52 10.63
C CYS A 35 9.29 7.97 10.93
N PRO A 36 10.34 8.50 10.27
CA PRO A 36 10.72 9.88 10.42
C PRO A 36 9.64 10.81 9.86
N ARG A 37 9.59 12.04 10.35
CA ARG A 37 8.79 13.09 9.75
C ARG A 37 9.49 13.65 8.51
N GLY A 38 8.70 14.11 7.54
CA GLY A 38 9.21 14.75 6.32
C GLY A 38 9.44 13.77 5.17
N ASP A 39 10.43 14.08 4.33
CA ASP A 39 10.64 13.41 3.05
C ASP A 39 11.69 12.30 3.06
N ASP A 40 12.27 11.99 4.23
CA ASP A 40 13.21 10.87 4.38
C ASP A 40 12.49 9.51 4.46
N TRP A 41 11.79 9.17 3.38
CA TRP A 41 11.01 7.95 3.26
C TRP A 41 11.87 6.68 3.33
N ARG A 42 13.16 6.79 2.98
CA ARG A 42 14.13 5.68 3.04
C ARG A 42 14.40 5.24 4.47
N ALA A 43 14.30 6.14 5.43
CA ALA A 43 14.36 5.79 6.85
C ALA A 43 12.99 5.40 7.44
N CYS A 44 11.89 5.54 6.70
CA CYS A 44 10.56 5.10 7.14
C CYS A 44 10.38 3.58 6.98
N ARG A 45 10.78 2.82 8.01
CA ARG A 45 10.68 1.36 8.03
C ARG A 45 9.26 0.82 7.76
N PRO A 46 8.17 1.35 8.35
CA PRO A 46 6.82 0.86 8.02
C PRO A 46 6.45 1.08 6.55
N TYR A 47 6.86 2.21 5.94
CA TYR A 47 6.60 2.46 4.54
C TYR A 47 7.28 1.40 3.65
N LEU A 48 8.57 1.15 3.87
CA LEU A 48 9.34 0.12 3.17
C LEU A 48 8.80 -1.29 3.42
N ARG A 49 8.44 -1.61 4.67
CA ARG A 49 7.83 -2.89 5.04
C ARG A 49 6.53 -3.14 4.27
N GLY A 50 5.67 -2.13 4.15
CA GLY A 50 4.44 -2.26 3.37
C GLY A 50 4.70 -2.49 1.87
N ILE A 51 5.76 -1.89 1.31
CA ILE A 51 6.19 -2.14 -0.08
C ILE A 51 6.65 -3.59 -0.25
N ASP A 52 7.51 -4.09 0.64
CA ASP A 52 7.97 -5.48 0.63
C ASP A 52 6.78 -6.45 0.66
N LEU A 53 5.88 -6.26 1.62
CA LEU A 53 4.68 -7.09 1.78
C LEU A 53 3.79 -7.03 0.53
N TYR A 54 3.51 -5.84 0.02
CA TYR A 54 2.66 -5.66 -1.17
C TYR A 54 3.27 -6.35 -2.40
N ASN A 55 4.56 -6.17 -2.64
CA ASN A 55 5.28 -6.74 -3.77
C ASN A 55 5.37 -8.26 -3.72
N HIS A 56 5.43 -8.83 -2.52
CA HIS A 56 5.55 -10.28 -2.30
C HIS A 56 4.22 -11.00 -2.08
N GLY A 57 3.09 -10.29 -2.21
CA GLY A 57 1.77 -10.91 -2.21
C GLY A 57 1.09 -10.99 -0.84
N PHE A 58 1.43 -10.08 0.07
CA PHE A 58 0.84 -9.89 1.40
C PHE A 58 0.06 -8.55 1.45
N PRO A 59 -1.03 -8.41 0.67
CA PRO A 59 -1.74 -7.14 0.55
C PRO A 59 -2.51 -6.77 1.81
N TRP A 60 -2.93 -7.74 2.63
CA TRP A 60 -3.60 -7.40 3.88
C TRP A 60 -2.59 -6.84 4.89
N GLU A 61 -1.42 -7.47 4.99
CA GLU A 61 -0.34 -7.03 5.86
C GLU A 61 0.20 -5.67 5.44
N ALA A 62 0.36 -5.44 4.13
CA ALA A 62 0.73 -4.12 3.60
C ALA A 62 -0.31 -3.05 3.95
N HIS A 63 -1.60 -3.40 3.91
CA HIS A 63 -2.69 -2.50 4.29
C HIS A 63 -2.56 -2.07 5.76
N GLU A 64 -2.41 -3.02 6.69
CA GLU A 64 -2.30 -2.73 8.12
C GLU A 64 -1.07 -1.86 8.42
N VAL A 65 0.09 -2.24 7.87
CA VAL A 65 1.34 -1.50 8.10
C VAL A 65 1.23 -0.06 7.61
N TRP A 66 0.66 0.17 6.42
CA TRP A 66 0.47 1.54 5.92
C TRP A 66 -0.63 2.30 6.66
N GLU A 67 -1.71 1.64 7.14
CA GLU A 67 -2.76 2.29 7.92
C GLU A 67 -2.21 2.87 9.24
N SER A 68 -1.28 2.14 9.88
CA SER A 68 -0.63 2.59 11.11
C SER A 68 0.05 3.96 10.97
N ILE A 69 0.81 4.18 9.90
CA ILE A 69 1.49 5.46 9.64
C ILE A 69 0.56 6.51 9.02
N TRP A 70 -0.46 6.10 8.28
CA TRP A 70 -1.47 7.01 7.74
C TRP A 70 -2.26 7.73 8.83
N HIS A 71 -2.59 7.03 9.93
CA HIS A 71 -3.30 7.64 11.06
C HIS A 71 -2.55 8.80 11.72
N THR A 72 -1.22 8.72 11.74
CA THR A 72 -0.35 9.79 12.22
C THR A 72 -0.21 10.88 11.16
N ALA A 73 0.12 10.53 9.92
CA ALA A 73 0.33 11.49 8.83
C ALA A 73 -0.91 12.34 8.54
N ARG A 74 -2.12 11.78 8.59
CA ARG A 74 -3.37 12.52 8.29
C ARG A 74 -3.71 13.64 9.29
N ARG A 75 -3.06 13.65 10.46
CA ARG A 75 -3.27 14.66 11.51
C ARG A 75 -2.27 15.81 11.40
N ASP A 76 -1.26 15.65 10.55
CA ASP A 76 -0.20 16.62 10.34
C ASP A 76 -0.40 17.30 8.98
N PRO A 77 -0.72 18.61 8.94
CA PRO A 77 -0.89 19.35 7.69
C PRO A 77 0.34 19.30 6.77
N GLU A 78 1.55 19.21 7.34
CA GLU A 78 2.80 19.14 6.56
C GLU A 78 2.94 17.80 5.83
N LEU A 79 2.25 16.76 6.30
CA LEU A 79 2.23 15.42 5.71
C LEU A 79 0.98 15.13 4.89
N ALA A 80 0.17 16.14 4.55
CA ALA A 80 -1.11 15.94 3.85
C ALA A 80 -0.97 15.21 2.50
N ARG A 81 0.13 15.45 1.77
CA ARG A 81 0.41 14.77 0.49
C ARG A 81 0.78 13.31 0.72
N GLN A 82 1.65 13.05 1.70
CA GLN A 82 2.10 11.72 2.11
C GLN A 82 0.91 10.90 2.65
N ALA A 83 0.02 11.53 3.42
CA ALA A 83 -1.23 10.91 3.87
C ALA A 83 -2.15 10.55 2.69
N SER A 84 -2.20 11.37 1.63
CA SER A 84 -2.96 11.05 0.42
C SER A 84 -2.35 9.90 -0.37
N LEU A 85 -1.01 9.88 -0.51
CA LEU A 85 -0.27 8.76 -1.11
C LEU A 85 -0.54 7.45 -0.36
N LEU A 86 -0.33 7.45 0.96
CA LEU A 86 -0.58 6.29 1.83
C LEU A 86 -2.03 5.82 1.71
N ARG A 87 -3.00 6.74 1.71
CA ARG A 87 -4.42 6.37 1.55
C ARG A 87 -4.68 5.68 0.21
N GLY A 88 -4.03 6.12 -0.87
CA GLY A 88 -4.11 5.45 -2.16
C GLY A 88 -3.48 4.05 -2.14
N LEU A 89 -2.30 3.89 -1.52
CA LEU A 89 -1.62 2.60 -1.39
C LEU A 89 -2.42 1.59 -0.55
N ILE A 90 -2.96 2.02 0.60
CA ILE A 90 -3.89 1.25 1.45
C ILE A 90 -5.09 0.75 0.64
N GLN A 91 -5.62 1.59 -0.24
CA GLN A 91 -6.74 1.23 -1.12
C GLN A 91 -6.32 0.24 -2.21
N LEU A 92 -5.16 0.40 -2.85
CA LEU A 92 -4.63 -0.60 -3.80
C LEU A 92 -4.39 -1.97 -3.14
N ALA A 93 -3.90 -1.97 -1.91
CA ALA A 93 -3.76 -3.18 -1.11
C ALA A 93 -5.14 -3.84 -0.86
N ALA A 94 -6.15 -3.05 -0.47
CA ALA A 94 -7.52 -3.54 -0.31
C ALA A 94 -8.13 -4.07 -1.62
N VAL A 95 -7.84 -3.46 -2.78
CA VAL A 95 -8.25 -3.98 -4.10
C VAL A 95 -7.73 -5.41 -4.29
N ARG A 96 -6.45 -5.68 -4.00
CA ARG A 96 -5.89 -7.03 -4.12
C ARG A 96 -6.58 -8.03 -3.20
N VAL A 97 -6.90 -7.64 -1.95
CA VAL A 97 -7.67 -8.49 -1.02
C VAL A 97 -9.07 -8.78 -1.58
N LEU A 98 -9.78 -7.75 -2.06
CA LEU A 98 -11.12 -7.90 -2.64
C LEU A 98 -11.13 -8.82 -3.86
N LEU A 99 -10.16 -8.70 -4.76
CA LEU A 99 -10.03 -9.56 -5.93
C LEU A 99 -9.75 -11.02 -5.52
N ARG A 100 -8.86 -11.25 -4.55
CA ARG A 100 -8.58 -12.59 -4.00
C ARG A 100 -9.80 -13.25 -3.37
N ASP A 101 -10.71 -12.43 -2.80
CA ASP A 101 -11.96 -12.89 -2.21
C ASP A 101 -13.11 -13.00 -3.22
N GLY A 102 -12.86 -12.83 -4.52
CA GLY A 102 -13.91 -12.93 -5.56
C GLY A 102 -14.91 -11.78 -5.51
N ARG A 103 -14.50 -10.58 -5.07
CA ARG A 103 -15.35 -9.38 -4.95
C ARG A 103 -14.95 -8.28 -5.95
N PRO A 104 -15.07 -8.50 -7.28
CA PRO A 104 -14.56 -7.59 -8.32
C PRO A 104 -15.23 -6.21 -8.32
N ARG A 105 -16.57 -6.14 -8.16
CA ARG A 105 -17.29 -4.87 -8.06
C ARG A 105 -16.85 -4.02 -6.85
N GLY A 106 -16.46 -4.70 -5.77
CA GLY A 106 -15.88 -4.04 -4.60
C GLY A 106 -14.50 -3.47 -4.92
N ALA A 107 -13.67 -4.27 -5.60
CA ALA A 107 -12.34 -3.89 -6.05
C ALA A 107 -12.38 -2.67 -6.99
N GLU A 108 -13.24 -2.66 -8.01
CA GLU A 108 -13.44 -1.54 -8.94
C GLU A 108 -13.76 -0.22 -8.19
N ARG A 109 -14.70 -0.29 -7.24
CA ARG A 109 -15.11 0.87 -6.43
C ARG A 109 -13.97 1.42 -5.57
N VAL A 110 -13.18 0.53 -4.97
CA VAL A 110 -12.03 0.92 -4.14
C VAL A 110 -10.89 1.45 -5.02
N ALA A 111 -10.65 0.87 -6.18
CA ALA A 111 -9.69 1.35 -7.17
C ALA A 111 -10.03 2.77 -7.64
N GLY A 112 -11.30 3.06 -7.91
CA GLY A 112 -11.75 4.42 -8.25
C GLY A 112 -11.50 5.44 -7.12
N ARG A 113 -11.51 5.02 -5.85
CA ARG A 113 -11.11 5.87 -4.72
C ARG A 113 -9.59 6.06 -4.66
N ALA A 114 -8.82 5.00 -4.91
CA ALA A 114 -7.36 5.06 -4.96
C ALA A 114 -6.89 6.04 -6.03
N ARG A 115 -7.48 5.94 -7.23
CA ARG A 115 -7.26 6.85 -8.37
C ARG A 115 -7.38 8.32 -7.95
N ARG A 116 -8.48 8.69 -7.30
CA ARG A 116 -8.71 10.08 -6.83
C ARG A 116 -7.69 10.57 -5.81
N ASN A 117 -7.11 9.68 -5.00
CA ASN A 117 -6.04 10.07 -4.08
C ASN A 117 -4.75 10.39 -4.84
N PHE A 118 -4.39 9.58 -5.85
CA PHE A 118 -3.19 9.79 -6.66
C PHE A 118 -3.32 11.00 -7.61
N GLU A 119 -4.50 11.21 -8.20
CA GLU A 119 -4.78 12.35 -9.08
C GLU A 119 -4.51 13.70 -8.39
N ARG A 120 -4.83 13.80 -7.10
CA ARG A 120 -4.60 15.02 -6.30
C ARG A 120 -3.13 15.35 -6.09
N LEU A 121 -2.22 14.39 -6.27
CA LEU A 121 -0.79 14.58 -6.06
C LEU A 121 -0.08 15.26 -7.24
N ARG A 122 -0.77 15.41 -8.39
CA ARG A 122 -0.33 16.11 -9.62
C ARG A 122 1.09 15.72 -10.06
N GLU A 123 1.20 14.64 -10.85
CA GLU A 123 2.43 14.13 -11.50
C GLU A 123 3.72 14.37 -10.72
N THR A 124 3.72 14.02 -9.43
CA THR A 124 4.85 14.25 -8.53
C THR A 124 5.44 12.91 -8.09
N GLN A 125 6.77 12.85 -8.07
CA GLN A 125 7.51 11.86 -7.29
C GLN A 125 7.31 12.18 -5.81
N LEU A 126 6.63 11.28 -5.09
CA LEU A 126 6.41 11.42 -3.65
C LEU A 126 6.81 10.13 -2.96
N TRP A 127 7.72 10.25 -1.99
CA TRP A 127 8.32 9.09 -1.32
C TRP A 127 8.87 8.03 -2.30
N GLY A 128 9.49 8.52 -3.38
CA GLY A 128 10.08 7.72 -4.45
C GLY A 128 9.09 7.10 -5.43
N LEU A 129 7.78 7.23 -5.22
CA LEU A 129 6.76 6.68 -6.12
C LEU A 129 6.22 7.74 -7.08
N ASP A 130 6.03 7.34 -8.33
CA ASP A 130 5.33 8.12 -9.35
C ASP A 130 3.81 8.05 -9.12
N ALA A 131 3.23 9.14 -8.61
CA ALA A 131 1.79 9.23 -8.40
C ALA A 131 0.98 9.08 -9.71
N ALA A 132 1.50 9.53 -10.86
CA ALA A 132 0.82 9.39 -12.14
C ALA A 132 0.82 7.92 -12.60
N GLN A 133 1.89 7.18 -12.36
CA GLN A 133 1.91 5.74 -12.60
C GLN A 133 0.90 5.00 -11.73
N LEU A 134 0.82 5.34 -10.45
CA LEU A 134 -0.14 4.75 -9.51
C LEU A 134 -1.59 5.08 -9.89
N GLU A 135 -1.85 6.32 -10.35
CA GLU A 135 -3.14 6.74 -10.87
C GLU A 135 -3.56 5.88 -12.07
N ARG A 136 -2.68 5.69 -13.07
CA ARG A 136 -2.96 4.84 -14.24
C ARG A 136 -3.26 3.39 -13.85
N VAL A 137 -2.52 2.85 -12.89
CA VAL A 137 -2.77 1.50 -12.36
C VAL A 137 -4.15 1.43 -11.70
N ALA A 138 -4.50 2.40 -10.85
CA ALA A 138 -5.79 2.45 -10.19
C ALA A 138 -6.96 2.67 -11.17
N ALA A 139 -6.75 3.43 -12.26
CA ALA A 139 -7.75 3.65 -13.30
C ALA A 139 -8.12 2.34 -14.01
N ARG A 140 -7.12 1.58 -14.48
CA ARG A 140 -7.34 0.28 -15.12
C ARG A 140 -8.10 -0.71 -14.22
N LEU A 141 -7.71 -0.79 -12.94
CA LEU A 141 -8.42 -1.61 -11.95
C LEU A 141 -9.86 -1.15 -11.72
N ALA A 142 -10.14 0.15 -11.80
CA ALA A 142 -11.49 0.70 -11.68
C ALA A 142 -12.37 0.37 -12.89
N GLU A 143 -11.75 0.10 -14.04
CA GLU A 143 -12.41 -0.32 -15.29
C GLU A 143 -12.61 -1.85 -15.37
N GLY A 144 -12.25 -2.59 -14.31
CA GLY A 144 -12.48 -4.02 -14.19
C GLY A 144 -11.31 -4.88 -14.67
N GLU A 145 -10.17 -4.30 -15.02
CA GLU A 145 -8.96 -5.09 -15.28
C GLU A 145 -8.55 -5.85 -14.01
N THR A 146 -8.42 -7.16 -14.11
CA THR A 146 -7.97 -8.02 -13.00
C THR A 146 -6.47 -8.31 -13.04
N THR A 147 -5.73 -7.58 -13.89
CA THR A 147 -4.29 -7.73 -14.08
C THR A 147 -3.54 -7.53 -12.77
N THR A 148 -2.47 -8.31 -12.58
CA THR A 148 -1.56 -8.12 -11.45
C THR A 148 -1.01 -6.70 -11.48
N THR A 149 -1.22 -5.93 -10.40
CA THR A 149 -0.62 -4.60 -10.32
C THR A 149 0.91 -4.71 -10.33
N PRO A 150 1.61 -3.81 -11.03
CA PRO A 150 3.07 -3.85 -11.08
C PRO A 150 3.65 -3.72 -9.65
N PRO A 151 4.86 -4.27 -9.41
CA PRO A 151 5.55 -4.04 -8.16
C PRO A 151 5.79 -2.53 -7.95
N LEU A 152 5.71 -2.11 -6.70
CA LEU A 152 6.10 -0.77 -6.26
C LEU A 152 7.63 -0.72 -6.18
N ASP A 153 8.24 0.21 -6.90
CA ASP A 153 9.70 0.41 -6.96
C ASP A 153 10.00 1.88 -6.69
N PRO A 154 10.09 2.31 -5.41
CA PRO A 154 10.40 3.69 -5.07
C PRO A 154 11.86 4.04 -5.43
N ARG A 155 12.06 5.12 -6.19
CA ARG A 155 13.38 5.57 -6.67
C ARG A 155 13.87 6.87 -6.02
#